data_AF-A0A916TNL8-F1
#
_entry.id   AF-A0A916TNL8-F1
#
_cell.length_a   1.000
_cell.length_b   1.000
_cell.length_c   1.000
_cell.angle_alpha   90.00
_cell.angle_beta   90.00
_cell.angle_gamma   90.00
#
_symmetry.space_group_name_H-M   'P 1'
#
loop_
_entity.id
_entity.type
_entity.pdbx_description
1 polymer ?
#
loop_
_entity_poly.entity_id
_entity_poly.type
_entity_poly.pdbx_seq_one_letter_code
_entity_poly.pdbx_strand_id
1 'polypeptide(L)'
;MNAIHLRGVSIALACRSFQISESCYRYERKLGDENAEIADWLVRLTTTHRTWGFGLCFLYLRNVKGFAWNHKRVRRIYRALELNLRIKPKKRR
;
A
#
# COMPACT_ATOMS: atom_id res chain seq x y z
N MET A 1 -12.91 -15.67 11.41
CA MET A 1 -14.35 -15.34 11.57
C MET A 1 -15.17 -16.21 10.63
N ASN A 2 -15.46 -17.47 11.00
CA ASN A 2 -16.12 -18.44 10.09
C ASN A 2 -17.55 -18.81 10.52
N ALA A 3 -18.17 -18.07 11.45
CA ALA A 3 -19.49 -18.42 11.97
C ALA A 3 -20.63 -18.29 10.92
N ILE A 4 -20.50 -17.37 9.97
CA ILE A 4 -21.53 -17.07 8.95
C ILE A 4 -21.59 -18.18 7.90
N HIS A 5 -20.43 -18.63 7.40
CA HIS A 5 -20.36 -19.71 6.41
C HIS A 5 -20.59 -21.12 7.01
N LEU A 6 -20.22 -21.35 8.28
CA LEU A 6 -20.36 -22.66 8.92
C LEU A 6 -21.76 -22.95 9.49
N ARG A 7 -22.58 -21.92 9.76
CA ARG A 7 -23.87 -22.09 10.46
C ARG A 7 -25.08 -21.48 9.75
N GLY A 8 -24.92 -20.96 8.52
CA GLY A 8 -26.05 -20.39 7.76
C GLY A 8 -26.71 -19.16 8.41
N VAL A 9 -25.97 -18.45 9.26
CA VAL A 9 -26.48 -17.30 10.02
C VAL A 9 -26.43 -16.05 9.16
N SER A 10 -27.48 -15.22 9.17
CA SER A 10 -27.51 -13.98 8.41
C SER A 10 -26.43 -13.00 8.89
N ILE A 11 -25.83 -12.25 7.96
CA ILE A 11 -24.78 -11.25 8.24
C ILE A 11 -25.24 -10.27 9.32
N ALA A 12 -26.50 -9.83 9.26
CA ALA A 12 -27.09 -8.92 10.23
C ALA A 12 -27.14 -9.52 11.66
N LEU A 13 -27.49 -10.81 11.78
CA LEU A 13 -27.53 -11.49 13.08
C LEU A 13 -26.12 -11.66 13.66
N ALA A 14 -25.16 -12.09 12.84
CA ALA A 14 -23.76 -12.19 13.27
C ALA A 14 -23.19 -10.83 13.68
N CYS A 15 -23.41 -9.77 12.89
CA CYS A 15 -22.92 -8.43 13.19
C CYS A 15 -23.50 -7.88 14.52
N ARG A 16 -24.79 -8.12 14.79
CA ARG A 16 -25.41 -7.77 16.08
C ARG A 16 -24.81 -8.55 17.25
N SER A 17 -24.59 -9.86 17.11
CA SER A 17 -24.00 -10.70 18.16
C SER A 17 -22.56 -10.30 18.50
N PHE A 18 -21.79 -9.86 17.51
CA PHE A 18 -20.39 -9.43 17.69
C PHE A 18 -20.24 -7.90 17.90
N GLN A 19 -21.35 -7.16 17.99
CA GLN A 19 -21.37 -5.69 18.13
C GLN A 19 -20.51 -4.96 17.07
N ILE A 20 -20.45 -5.49 15.85
CA ILE A 20 -19.78 -4.86 14.70
C ILE A 20 -20.81 -4.27 13.75
N SER A 21 -20.48 -3.16 13.07
CA SER A 21 -21.36 -2.64 12.03
C SER A 21 -21.32 -3.53 10.79
N GLU A 22 -22.47 -3.69 10.13
CA GLU A 22 -22.53 -4.41 8.85
C GLU A 22 -21.65 -3.77 7.77
N SER A 23 -21.43 -2.46 7.84
CA SER A 23 -20.53 -1.72 6.95
C SER A 23 -19.06 -2.09 7.17
N CYS A 24 -18.63 -2.31 8.42
CA CYS A 24 -17.29 -2.83 8.72
C CYS A 24 -17.14 -4.26 8.23
N TYR A 25 -18.17 -5.10 8.40
CA TYR A 25 -18.15 -6.48 7.91
C TYR A 25 -18.08 -6.56 6.39
N ARG A 26 -18.82 -5.70 5.68
CA ARG A 26 -18.82 -5.62 4.21
C ARG A 26 -17.63 -4.84 3.65
N TYR A 27 -16.77 -4.26 4.49
CA TYR A 27 -15.64 -3.49 4.02
C TYR A 27 -14.59 -4.41 3.39
N GLU A 28 -14.50 -4.37 2.07
CA GLU A 28 -13.47 -5.07 1.33
C GLU A 28 -12.34 -4.11 0.93
N ARG A 29 -11.11 -4.45 1.31
CA ARG A 29 -9.95 -3.60 1.10
C ARG A 29 -9.52 -3.66 -0.38
N LYS A 30 -10.03 -2.76 -1.21
CA LYS A 30 -9.72 -2.63 -2.66
C LYS A 30 -8.26 -2.27 -3.01
N LEU A 31 -7.32 -2.32 -2.07
CA LEU A 31 -6.00 -1.66 -2.17
C LEU A 31 -4.82 -2.60 -2.44
N GLY A 32 -5.06 -3.91 -2.58
CA GLY A 32 -3.98 -4.88 -2.79
C GLY A 32 -3.25 -4.67 -4.12
N ASP A 33 -4.03 -4.57 -5.20
CA ASP A 33 -3.51 -4.63 -6.57
C ASP A 33 -2.66 -3.41 -6.94
N GLU A 34 -3.18 -2.20 -6.73
CA GLU A 34 -2.43 -0.97 -7.00
C GLU A 34 -1.21 -0.80 -6.07
N ASN A 35 -1.19 -1.39 -4.87
CA ASN A 35 0.02 -1.40 -4.05
C ASN A 35 1.12 -2.28 -4.66
N ALA A 36 0.74 -3.42 -5.23
CA ALA A 36 1.67 -4.31 -5.92
C ALA A 36 2.26 -3.63 -7.16
N GLU A 37 1.43 -2.91 -7.93
CA GLU A 37 1.88 -2.12 -9.07
C GLU A 37 2.88 -1.02 -8.64
N ILE A 38 2.56 -0.25 -7.59
CA ILE A 38 3.49 0.75 -7.05
C ILE A 38 4.81 0.10 -6.62
N ALA A 39 4.75 -1.06 -5.96
CA ALA A 39 5.94 -1.76 -5.49
C ALA A 39 6.84 -2.22 -6.66
N ASP A 40 6.26 -2.84 -7.67
CA ASP A 40 6.98 -3.29 -8.87
C ASP A 40 7.66 -2.11 -9.59
N TRP A 41 6.95 -1.00 -9.78
CA TRP A 41 7.53 0.20 -10.36
C TRP A 41 8.69 0.77 -9.55
N LEU A 42 8.57 0.84 -8.22
CA LEU A 42 9.65 1.31 -7.35
C LEU A 42 10.88 0.39 -7.41
N VAL A 43 10.69 -0.93 -7.48
CA VAL A 43 11.79 -1.89 -7.66
C VAL A 43 12.47 -1.70 -9.02
N ARG A 44 11.70 -1.57 -10.10
CA ARG A 44 12.24 -1.31 -11.46
C ARG A 44 13.03 -0.01 -11.53
N LEU A 45 12.52 1.07 -10.94
CA LEU A 45 13.21 2.36 -10.93
C LEU A 45 14.49 2.33 -10.11
N THR A 46 14.47 1.70 -8.94
CA THR A 46 15.66 1.64 -8.07
C THR A 46 16.71 0.62 -8.53
N THR A 47 16.33 -0.35 -9.36
CA THR A 47 17.28 -1.27 -10.02
C THR A 47 17.94 -0.59 -11.21
N THR A 48 17.17 0.12 -12.04
CA THR A 48 17.69 0.85 -13.21
C THR A 48 18.50 2.08 -12.80
N HIS A 49 18.03 2.83 -11.81
CA HIS A 49 18.65 4.07 -11.34
C HIS A 49 19.03 3.97 -9.86
N ARG A 50 20.13 3.25 -9.60
CA ARG A 50 20.61 2.95 -8.24
C ARG A 50 20.89 4.16 -7.34
N THR A 51 21.16 5.33 -7.93
CA THR A 51 21.43 6.58 -7.21
C THR A 51 20.18 7.37 -6.86
N TRP A 52 19.02 7.01 -7.43
CA TRP A 52 17.80 7.76 -7.20
C TRP A 52 17.23 7.49 -5.82
N GLY A 53 16.92 8.57 -5.10
CA GLY A 53 16.11 8.52 -3.89
C GLY A 53 14.62 8.62 -4.17
N PHE A 54 13.85 8.51 -3.09
CA PHE A 54 12.39 8.56 -3.13
C PHE A 54 11.83 9.76 -3.92
N GLY A 55 12.42 10.95 -3.77
CA GLY A 55 11.93 12.17 -4.45
C GLY A 55 11.96 12.04 -5.98
N LEU A 56 13.07 11.53 -6.52
CA LEU A 56 13.23 11.30 -7.96
C LEU A 56 12.33 10.17 -8.46
N CYS A 57 12.24 9.08 -7.70
CA CYS A 57 11.32 7.99 -8.04
C CYS A 57 9.86 8.47 -8.11
N PHE A 58 9.42 9.25 -7.12
CA PHE A 58 8.06 9.78 -7.11
C PHE A 58 7.82 10.80 -8.23
N LEU A 59 8.79 11.68 -8.49
CA LEU A 59 8.67 12.68 -9.56
C LEU A 59 8.56 12.01 -10.94
N TYR A 60 9.33 10.96 -11.19
CA TYR A 60 9.25 10.18 -12.42
C TYR A 60 7.87 9.53 -12.58
N LEU A 61 7.37 8.87 -11.52
CA LEU A 61 6.05 8.23 -11.55
C LEU A 61 4.94 9.25 -11.80
N ARG A 62 5.03 10.45 -11.20
CA ARG A 62 4.01 11.49 -11.35
C ARG A 62 4.06 12.19 -12.72
N ASN A 63 5.25 12.55 -13.19
CA ASN A 63 5.39 13.46 -14.33
C ASN A 63 5.72 12.74 -15.65
N VAL A 64 6.44 11.62 -15.59
CA VAL A 64 6.80 10.86 -16.80
C VAL A 64 5.79 9.77 -17.08
N LYS A 65 5.37 9.03 -16.04
CA LYS A 65 4.34 7.99 -16.18
C LYS A 65 2.92 8.51 -16.01
N GLY A 66 2.74 9.70 -15.43
CA GLY A 66 1.42 10.31 -15.26
C GLY A 66 0.57 9.72 -14.15
N PHE A 67 1.14 8.90 -13.25
CA PHE A 67 0.36 8.26 -12.20
C PHE A 67 -0.17 9.27 -11.18
N ALA A 68 -1.48 9.22 -10.93
CA ALA A 68 -2.15 10.10 -9.98
C ALA A 68 -1.96 9.67 -8.51
N TRP A 69 -1.05 8.74 -8.21
CA TRP A 69 -0.89 8.13 -6.90
C TRP A 69 -0.59 9.12 -5.78
N ASN A 70 -1.15 8.84 -4.61
CA ASN A 70 -0.94 9.64 -3.41
C ASN A 70 0.52 9.53 -2.92
N HIS A 71 1.20 10.66 -2.76
CA HIS A 71 2.59 10.73 -2.28
C HIS A 71 2.82 10.00 -0.94
N LYS A 72 1.91 10.11 0.03
CA LYS A 72 2.02 9.40 1.33
C LYS A 72 1.93 7.89 1.14
N ARG A 73 1.13 7.41 0.18
CA ARG A 73 0.99 5.98 -0.13
C ARG A 73 2.28 5.42 -0.74
N VAL A 74 2.79 6.07 -1.79
CA VAL A 74 4.05 5.66 -2.43
C VAL A 74 5.20 5.68 -1.43
N ARG A 75 5.26 6.70 -0.55
CA ARG A 75 6.26 6.77 0.52
C ARG A 75 6.20 5.61 1.51
N ARG A 76 4.99 5.17 1.89
CA ARG A 76 4.83 4.01 2.80
C ARG A 76 5.33 2.73 2.15
N ILE A 77 4.99 2.50 0.88
CA ILE A 77 5.44 1.33 0.13
C ILE A 77 6.95 1.36 -0.06
N TYR A 78 7.51 2.51 -0.44
CA TYR A 78 8.95 2.70 -0.57
C TYR A 78 9.73 2.36 0.71
N ARG A 79 9.19 2.75 1.88
CA ARG A 79 9.77 2.41 3.19
C ARG A 79 9.57 0.94 3.55
N ALA A 80 8.42 0.36 3.23
CA ALA A 80 8.15 -1.06 3.47
C ALA A 80 9.06 -1.98 2.65
N LEU A 81 9.49 -1.53 1.47
CA LEU A 81 10.49 -2.19 0.63
C LEU A 81 11.95 -1.88 1.04
N GLU A 82 12.15 -1.12 2.12
CA GLU A 82 13.45 -0.73 2.68
C GLU A 82 14.41 -0.05 1.68
N LEU A 83 13.88 0.52 0.60
CA LEU A 83 14.65 1.18 -0.46
C LEU A 83 15.41 2.43 0.05
N ASN A 84 15.03 2.96 1.21
CA ASN A 84 15.73 4.05 1.88
C ASN A 84 17.07 3.63 2.48
N LEU A 85 17.24 2.36 2.89
CA LEU A 85 18.47 1.90 3.55
C LEU A 85 19.67 1.84 2.58
N ARG A 86 19.39 1.80 1.28
CA ARG A 86 20.42 1.86 0.22
C ARG A 86 21.16 3.19 0.18
N ILE A 87 20.54 4.27 0.61
CA ILE A 87 21.13 5.61 0.55
C ILE A 87 21.83 5.89 1.87
N LYS A 88 23.15 6.04 1.84
CA LYS A 88 23.92 6.43 3.01
C LYS A 88 23.47 7.83 3.48
N PRO A 89 23.00 7.98 4.72
CA PRO A 89 22.61 9.30 5.22
C PRO A 89 23.84 10.22 5.27
N LYS A 90 23.67 11.46 4.81
CA LYS A 90 24.72 12.48 4.92
C LYS A 90 24.96 12.77 6.41
N LYS A 91 26.24 12.74 6.84
CA LYS A 91 26.63 13.15 8.20
C LYS A 91 26.12 14.57 8.42
N ARG A 92 25.28 14.78 9.43
CA ARG A 92 24.88 16.12 9.86
C ARG A 92 26.15 16.81 10.39
N ARG A 93 26.39 18.06 9.95
CA ARG A 93 27.49 18.88 10.46
C ARG A 93 27.28 19.15 11.95
#